data_AF-A0A3M1IJQ1-F1
#
_entry.id   AF-A0A3M1IJQ1-F1
#
_cell.length_a   1.000
_cell.length_b   1.000
_cell.length_c   1.000
_cell.angle_alpha   90.00
_cell.angle_beta   90.00
_cell.angle_gamma   90.00
#
_symmetry.space_group_name_H-M   'P 1'
#
loop_
_entity.id
_entity.type
_entity.pdbx_description
1 polymer ?
#
loop_
_entity_poly.entity_id
_entity_poly.type
_entity_poly.pdbx_seq_one_letter_code
_entity_poly.pdbx_strand_id
1 'polypeptide(L)' 'MENAALNRDFAAKDQLRRATISIMNNIAEGFTRFSVKETVRFLEIAQSSGAEATSMLYL' A
#
# COMPACT_ATOMS: atom_id res chain seq x y z
N MET A 1 4.62 -19.26 15.38
CA MET A 1 4.31 -20.12 14.21
C MET A 1 4.73 -19.36 12.98
N GLU A 2 5.72 -19.88 12.24
CA GLU A 2 6.13 -19.30 10.97
C GLU A 2 5.01 -19.56 9.96
N ASN A 3 4.48 -18.49 9.37
CA ASN A 3 3.29 -18.53 8.52
C ASN A 3 3.65 -19.15 7.15
N ALA A 4 3.82 -20.47 7.12
CA ALA A 4 4.25 -21.24 5.94
C ALA A 4 3.28 -21.09 4.74
N ALA A 5 2.03 -20.66 4.99
CA ALA A 5 1.02 -20.39 3.97
C ALA A 5 1.40 -19.19 3.09
N LEU A 6 1.79 -18.06 3.70
CA LEU A 6 2.26 -16.88 2.95
C LEU A 6 3.48 -17.21 2.10
N ASN A 7 4.35 -18.11 2.56
CA ASN A 7 5.59 -18.40 1.84
C ASN A 7 5.38 -19.09 0.48
N ARG A 8 4.24 -19.78 0.29
CA ARG A 8 3.85 -20.44 -0.96
C ARG A 8 2.74 -19.70 -1.72
N ASP A 9 2.07 -18.74 -1.09
CA ASP A 9 1.07 -17.91 -1.73
C ASP A 9 1.71 -16.73 -2.48
N PHE A 10 2.11 -17.01 -3.73
CA PHE A 10 2.71 -16.00 -4.60
C PHE A 10 1.75 -14.85 -4.94
N ALA A 11 0.44 -15.10 -4.96
CA ALA A 11 -0.55 -14.07 -5.26
C ALA A 11 -0.70 -13.09 -4.08
N ALA A 12 -0.77 -13.59 -2.85
CA ALA A 12 -0.77 -12.76 -1.64
C ALA A 12 0.54 -11.97 -1.51
N LYS A 13 1.70 -12.59 -1.76
CA LYS A 13 2.99 -11.87 -1.77
C LYS A 13 3.02 -10.73 -2.80
N ASP A 14 2.51 -10.99 -4.00
CA ASP A 14 2.46 -10.00 -5.08
C ASP A 14 1.49 -8.85 -4.77
N GLN A 15 0.30 -9.15 -4.24
CA GLN A 15 -0.64 -8.14 -3.76
C GLN A 15 -0.04 -7.28 -2.64
N LEU A 16 0.60 -7.90 -1.64
CA LEU A 16 1.24 -7.16 -0.54
C LEU A 16 2.36 -6.25 -1.05
N ARG A 17 3.18 -6.74 -1.99
CA ARG A 17 4.21 -5.93 -2.65
C ARG A 17 3.60 -4.74 -3.39
N ARG A 18 2.54 -4.96 -4.19
CA ARG A 18 1.86 -3.88 -4.92
C ARG A 18 1.27 -2.83 -3.98
N ALA A 19 0.57 -3.26 -2.93
CA ALA A 19 0.00 -2.36 -1.93
C ALA A 19 1.11 -1.50 -1.28
N THR A 20 2.22 -2.13 -0.86
CA THR A 20 3.34 -1.42 -0.24
C THR A 20 4.01 -0.41 -1.19
N ILE A 21 4.23 -0.78 -2.46
CA ILE A 21 4.78 0.13 -3.47
C ILE A 21 3.81 1.29 -3.74
N SER A 22 2.51 1.02 -3.79
CA SER A 22 1.47 2.03 -4.00
C SER A 22 1.48 3.13 -2.94
N ILE A 23 1.76 2.79 -1.67
CA ILE A 23 1.89 3.78 -0.57
C ILE A 23 2.95 4.83 -0.92
N MET A 24 4.17 4.39 -1.23
CA MET A 24 5.27 5.31 -1.51
C MET A 24 5.07 6.08 -2.82
N ASN A 25 4.55 5.43 -3.86
CA ASN A 25 4.27 6.09 -5.14
C ASN A 25 3.25 7.22 -4.98
N ASN A 26 2.16 6.99 -4.25
CA ASN A 26 1.14 8.01 -4.02
C ASN A 26 1.66 9.14 -3.14
N ILE A 27 2.48 8.86 -2.12
CA ILE A 27 3.14 9.93 -1.32
C ILE A 27 4.03 10.79 -2.21
N ALA A 28 4.91 10.17 -3.01
CA ALA A 28 5.80 10.89 -3.91
C ALA A 28 5.02 11.73 -4.93
N GLU A 29 3.98 11.14 -5.54
CA GLU A 29 3.13 11.84 -6.50
C GLU A 29 2.39 13.01 -5.84
N GLY A 30 1.87 12.84 -4.62
CA GLY A 30 1.22 13.89 -3.84
C GLY A 30 2.14 15.08 -3.56
N PHE A 31 3.42 14.84 -3.28
CA PHE A 31 4.42 15.91 -3.08
C PHE A 31 4.78 16.69 -4.36
N THR A 32 4.48 16.15 -5.54
CA THR A 32 4.66 16.88 -6.81
C THR A 32 3.47 17.75 -7.18
N ARG A 33 2.36 17.68 -6.43
CA ARG A 33 1.14 18.46 -6.71
C ARG A 33 1.25 19.88 -6.17
N PHE A 34 0.69 20.83 -6.92
CA PHE A 34 0.67 22.25 -6.53
C PHE A 34 -0.51 22.60 -5.63
N SER A 35 -1.64 21.90 -5.77
CA SER A 35 -2.82 22.16 -4.95
C SER A 35 -2.85 21.27 -3.71
N VAL A 36 -3.13 21.87 -2.55
CA VAL A 36 -3.29 21.16 -1.28
C VAL A 36 -4.34 20.05 -1.41
N LYS A 37 -5.44 20.33 -2.13
CA LYS A 37 -6.52 19.36 -2.35
C LYS A 37 -6.02 18.11 -3.07
N GLU A 38 -5.17 18.26 -4.09
CA GLU A 38 -4.60 17.10 -4.79
C GLU A 38 -3.58 16.37 -3.92
N THR A 39 -2.70 17.08 -3.21
CA THR A 39 -1.76 16.44 -2.26
C THR A 39 -2.51 15.59 -1.25
N VAL A 40 -3.57 16.13 -0.62
CA VAL A 40 -4.41 15.39 0.33
C VAL A 40 -5.02 14.16 -0.32
N ARG A 41 -5.59 14.28 -1.52
CA ARG A 41 -6.15 13.13 -2.26
C ARG A 41 -5.13 12.00 -2.45
N PHE A 42 -3.89 12.32 -2.80
CA PHE A 42 -2.84 11.31 -2.94
C PHE A 42 -2.45 10.68 -1.61
N LEU A 43 -2.43 11.45 -0.51
CA LEU A 43 -2.19 10.90 0.83
C LEU A 43 -3.34 9.98 1.30
N GLU A 44 -4.59 10.29 0.96
CA GLU A 44 -5.75 9.40 1.24
C GLU A 44 -5.63 8.06 0.50
N ILE A 45 -5.16 8.08 -0.76
CA ILE A 45 -4.90 6.86 -1.52
C ILE A 45 -3.76 6.07 -0.88
N ALA A 46 -2.66 6.72 -0.49
CA ALA A 46 -1.55 6.08 0.21
C ALA A 46 -2.00 5.44 1.53
N GLN A 47 -2.84 6.13 2.31
CA GLN A 47 -3.42 5.59 3.54
C GLN A 47 -4.27 4.35 3.26
N SER A 48 -5.09 4.37 2.21
CA SER A 48 -5.93 3.24 1.81
C SER A 48 -5.08 2.01 1.41
N SER A 49 -3.99 2.20 0.67
CA SER A 49 -3.03 1.11 0.37
C SER A 49 -2.35 0.57 1.64
N GLY A 50 -2.09 1.43 2.63
CA GLY A 50 -1.57 1.01 3.94
C GLY A 50 -2.56 0.16 4.74
N ALA A 51 -3.84 0.50 4.70
CA ALA A 51 -4.91 -0.29 5.32
C ALA A 51 -5.06 -1.67 4.66
N GLU A 52 -4.96 -1.74 3.33
CA GLU A 52 -4.95 -3.00 2.60
C GLU A 52 -3.76 -3.88 3.01
N ALA A 53 -2.54 -3.35 2.97
CA ALA A 53 -1.34 -4.08 3.39
C ALA A 53 -1.43 -4.57 4.84
N THR A 54 -1.98 -3.74 5.73
CA THR A 54 -2.19 -4.10 7.14
C THR A 54 -3.20 -5.25 7.26
N SER A 55 -4.33 -5.18 6.57
CA SER A 55 -5.34 -6.25 6.53
C SER A 55 -4.73 -7.58 6.08
N MET A 56 -3.91 -7.56 5.03
CA MET A 56 -3.23 -8.75 4.51
C MET A 56 -2.25 -9.39 5.51
N LEU A 57 -1.69 -8.62 6.44
CA LEU A 57 -0.78 -9.13 7.48
C LEU A 57 -1.52 -9.75 8.67
N TYR A 58 -2.83 -9.49 8.81
CA TYR A 58 -3.68 -10.15 9.81
C TYR A 58 -4.26 -11.49 9.33
N LEU A 59 -4.10 -11.81 8.04
CA LEU A 59 -4.47 -13.10 7.43
C LEU A 59 -3.33 -14.12 7.56
#